data_AF-A0AA37T1P4-F1
#
_entry.id   AF-A0AA37T1P4-F1
#
_cell.length_a   1.000
_cell.length_b   1.000
_cell.length_c   1.000
_cell.angle_alpha   90.00
_cell.angle_beta   90.00
_cell.angle_gamma   90.00
#
_symmetry.space_group_name_H-M   'P 1'
#
loop_
_entity.id
_entity.type
_entity.pdbx_description
1 polymer ?
#
loop_
_entity_poly.entity_id
_entity_poly.type
_entity_poly.pdbx_seq_one_letter_code
_entity_poly.pdbx_strand_id
1 'polypeptide(L)'
;MLTLTSLIIVVLISLAIGAVVGGLCVKAFGSQEQHSRELEDRLAKAESQLKDYQTEVTQHFLETTKLVNTLTQNYRDLHDHFAQSSLKLANTDISREFLEGAAKGIQTKGSEQASTLADPGVMPPKDWSPNKGTLSESFGLKEEEDDLLMATVHGRQTQ
;
A
#
# COMPACT_ATOMS: atom_id res chain seq x y z
N MET A 1 62.34 38.24 -51.88
CA MET A 1 61.88 37.12 -52.73
C MET A 1 61.69 35.92 -51.83
N LEU A 2 60.46 35.42 -51.67
CA LEU A 2 60.22 34.17 -50.96
C LEU A 2 60.73 33.02 -51.84
N THR A 3 61.74 32.30 -51.38
CA THR A 3 62.33 31.18 -52.11
C THR A 3 61.49 29.93 -51.92
N LEU A 4 61.48 29.03 -52.91
CA LEU A 4 60.72 27.78 -52.85
C LEU A 4 61.05 26.94 -51.59
N THR A 5 62.29 27.03 -51.12
CA THR A 5 62.74 26.41 -49.86
C THR A 5 62.04 26.97 -48.61
N SER A 6 61.78 28.27 -48.53
CA SER A 6 61.11 28.86 -47.37
C SER A 6 59.63 28.47 -47.30
N LEU A 7 58.97 28.32 -48.46
CA LEU A 7 57.59 27.81 -48.54
C LEU A 7 57.47 26.38 -48.01
N ILE A 8 58.38 25.49 -48.40
CA ILE A 8 58.37 24.09 -47.96
C ILE A 8 58.54 24.00 -46.43
N ILE A 9 59.46 24.79 -45.86
CA ILE A 9 59.71 24.80 -44.42
C ILE A 9 58.47 25.27 -43.64
N VAL A 10 57.79 26.33 -44.11
CA VAL A 10 56.57 26.84 -43.46
C VAL A 10 55.45 25.81 -43.50
N VAL A 11 55.26 25.11 -44.63
CA VAL A 11 54.26 24.05 -44.75
C VAL A 11 54.54 22.92 -43.76
N LEU A 12 55.78 22.45 -43.67
CA LEU A 12 56.16 21.38 -42.75
C LEU A 12 55.97 21.78 -41.29
N ILE A 13 56.32 23.01 -40.92
CA ILE A 13 56.12 23.51 -39.56
C ILE A 13 54.63 23.63 -39.24
N SER A 14 53.82 24.18 -40.15
CA SER A 14 52.38 24.31 -39.96
C SER A 14 51.68 22.95 -39.86
N LEU A 15 52.14 21.94 -40.61
CA LEU A 15 51.65 20.57 -40.54
C LEU A 15 52.01 19.92 -39.21
N ALA A 16 53.25 20.11 -38.74
CA ALA A 16 53.68 19.58 -37.45
C ALA A 16 52.86 20.19 -36.29
N ILE A 17 52.69 21.51 -36.30
CA ILE A 17 51.87 22.21 -35.29
C ILE A 17 50.40 21.76 -35.40
N GLY A 18 49.85 21.69 -36.61
CA GLY A 18 48.49 21.23 -36.87
C GLY A 18 48.27 19.78 -36.44
N ALA A 19 49.24 18.90 -36.61
CA ALA A 19 49.17 17.51 -36.15
C ALA A 19 49.19 17.40 -34.63
N VAL A 20 50.01 18.21 -33.94
CA VAL A 20 50.03 18.25 -32.47
C VAL A 20 48.71 18.78 -31.94
N VAL A 21 48.24 19.93 -32.45
CA VAL A 21 46.96 20.53 -32.02
C VAL A 21 45.78 19.63 -32.37
N GLY A 22 45.76 19.07 -33.57
CA GLY A 22 44.73 18.13 -34.03
C GLY A 22 44.69 16.86 -33.18
N GLY A 23 45.85 16.30 -32.83
CA GLY A 23 45.94 15.14 -31.93
C GLY A 23 45.43 15.46 -30.53
N LEU A 24 45.74 16.64 -29.99
CA LEU A 24 45.21 17.10 -28.70
C LEU A 24 43.69 17.32 -28.75
N CYS A 25 43.17 17.90 -29.83
CA CYS A 25 41.72 18.05 -30.04
C CYS A 25 41.03 16.68 -30.09
N VAL A 26 41.51 15.72 -30.88
CA VAL A 26 40.91 14.38 -30.95
C VAL A 26 40.91 13.71 -29.59
N LYS A 27 42.00 13.83 -28.80
CA LYS A 27 42.03 13.25 -27.45
C LYS A 27 41.09 13.96 -26.46
N ALA A 28 40.89 15.26 -26.61
CA ALA A 28 39.94 16.02 -25.79
C ALA A 28 38.48 15.71 -26.16
N PHE A 29 38.15 15.65 -27.44
CA PHE A 29 36.79 15.38 -27.92
C PHE A 29 36.41 13.88 -27.88
N GLY A 30 37.38 12.96 -27.88
CA GLY A 30 37.10 11.52 -27.72
C GLY A 30 36.39 11.18 -26.40
N SER A 31 36.56 11.99 -25.36
CA SER A 31 35.82 11.86 -24.09
C SER A 31 34.34 12.28 -24.22
N GLN A 32 34.01 13.20 -25.15
CA GLN A 32 32.64 13.67 -25.39
C GLN A 32 31.76 12.55 -25.99
N GLU A 33 32.35 11.68 -26.81
CA GLU A 33 31.66 10.53 -27.39
C GLU A 33 31.24 9.53 -26.29
N GLN A 34 32.04 9.39 -25.23
CA GLN A 34 31.71 8.56 -24.08
C GLN A 34 30.52 9.14 -23.30
N HIS A 35 30.46 10.45 -23.12
CA HIS A 35 29.31 11.11 -22.48
C HIS A 35 28.03 10.97 -23.31
N SER A 36 28.13 11.02 -24.63
CA SER A 36 26.97 10.83 -25.51
C SER A 36 26.45 9.39 -25.43
N ARG A 37 27.34 8.40 -25.43
CA ARG A 37 27.00 6.99 -25.22
C ARG A 37 26.39 6.72 -23.85
N GLU A 38 26.87 7.40 -22.81
CA GLU A 38 26.29 7.28 -21.46
C GLU A 38 24.87 7.85 -21.41
N LEU A 39 24.61 8.96 -22.09
CA LEU A 39 23.26 9.53 -22.19
C LEU A 39 22.30 8.63 -22.99
N GLU A 40 22.78 8.04 -24.08
CA GLU A 40 22.03 7.04 -24.85
C GLU A 40 21.71 5.79 -24.01
N ASP A 41 22.68 5.29 -23.25
CA ASP A 41 22.48 4.13 -22.37
C ASP A 41 21.51 4.44 -21.23
N ARG A 42 21.60 5.63 -20.64
CA ARG A 42 20.63 6.11 -19.63
C ARG A 42 19.21 6.20 -20.19
N LEU A 43 19.07 6.70 -21.43
CA LEU A 43 17.77 6.77 -22.10
C LEU A 43 17.22 5.36 -22.35
N ALA A 44 18.02 4.48 -22.96
CA ALA A 44 17.63 3.10 -23.25
C ALA A 44 17.25 2.34 -21.96
N LYS A 45 17.99 2.55 -20.87
CA LYS A 45 17.70 1.96 -19.57
C LYS A 45 16.39 2.49 -18.98
N ALA A 46 16.13 3.78 -19.06
CA ALA A 46 14.88 4.38 -18.59
C ALA A 46 13.67 3.87 -19.39
N GLU A 47 13.80 3.78 -20.71
CA GLU A 47 12.75 3.22 -21.58
C GLU A 47 12.47 1.75 -21.27
N SER A 48 13.51 0.95 -21.04
CA SER A 48 13.37 -0.45 -20.61
C SER A 48 12.62 -0.55 -19.29
N GLN A 49 13.01 0.24 -18.28
CA GLN A 49 12.35 0.24 -16.98
C GLN A 49 10.86 0.60 -17.09
N LEU A 50 10.52 1.56 -17.95
CA LEU A 50 9.14 1.98 -18.17
C LEU A 50 8.33 0.86 -18.82
N LYS A 51 8.91 0.14 -19.78
CA LYS A 51 8.30 -1.02 -20.42
C LYS A 51 8.10 -2.18 -19.45
N ASP A 52 9.09 -2.45 -18.60
CA ASP A 52 9.01 -3.49 -17.58
C ASP A 52 7.91 -3.17 -16.57
N TYR A 53 7.86 -1.92 -16.09
CA TYR A 53 6.79 -1.44 -15.20
C TYR A 53 5.40 -1.57 -15.82
N GLN A 54 5.23 -1.16 -17.09
CA GLN A 54 3.97 -1.32 -17.81
C GLN A 54 3.54 -2.80 -17.90
N THR A 55 4.50 -3.69 -18.11
CA THR A 55 4.25 -5.14 -18.18
C THR A 55 3.83 -5.70 -16.82
N GLU A 56 4.54 -5.32 -15.76
CA GLU A 56 4.25 -5.75 -14.38
C GLU A 56 2.87 -5.28 -13.91
N VAL A 57 2.53 -4.00 -14.15
CA VAL A 57 1.20 -3.46 -13.81
C VAL A 57 0.11 -4.20 -14.57
N THR A 58 0.32 -4.46 -15.87
CA THR A 58 -0.65 -5.20 -16.69
C THR A 58 -0.85 -6.62 -16.15
N GLN A 59 0.22 -7.30 -15.75
CA GLN A 59 0.15 -8.63 -15.15
C GLN A 59 -0.60 -8.61 -13.80
N HIS A 60 -0.33 -7.63 -12.94
CA HIS A 60 -1.05 -7.45 -11.69
C HIS A 60 -2.54 -7.16 -11.91
N PHE A 61 -2.89 -6.37 -12.92
CA PHE A 61 -4.29 -6.13 -13.28
C PHE A 61 -4.97 -7.41 -13.81
N LEU A 62 -4.29 -8.21 -14.64
CA LEU A 62 -4.80 -9.51 -15.10
C LEU A 62 -5.09 -10.45 -13.92
N GLU A 63 -4.15 -10.57 -12.99
CA GLU A 63 -4.30 -11.42 -11.81
C GLU A 63 -5.42 -10.90 -10.88
N THR A 64 -5.46 -9.59 -10.64
CA THR A 64 -6.50 -8.95 -9.82
C THR A 64 -7.88 -9.14 -10.44
N THR A 65 -8.03 -8.97 -11.76
CA THR A 65 -9.31 -9.15 -12.45
C THR A 65 -9.79 -10.59 -12.34
N LYS A 66 -8.87 -11.56 -12.39
CA LYS A 66 -9.18 -12.98 -12.17
C LYS A 66 -9.70 -13.21 -10.75
N LEU A 67 -9.05 -12.63 -9.73
CA LEU A 67 -9.50 -12.75 -8.34
C LEU A 67 -10.84 -12.06 -8.10
N VAL A 68 -11.07 -10.86 -8.66
CA VAL A 68 -12.34 -10.13 -8.59
C VAL A 68 -13.48 -10.93 -9.24
N ASN A 69 -13.21 -11.63 -10.35
CA ASN A 69 -14.20 -12.51 -10.97
C ASN A 69 -14.58 -13.68 -10.05
N THR A 70 -13.59 -14.33 -9.42
CA THR A 70 -13.83 -15.38 -8.41
C THR A 70 -14.64 -14.84 -7.22
N LEU A 71 -14.33 -13.64 -6.73
CA LEU A 71 -15.09 -12.99 -5.67
C LEU A 71 -16.53 -12.73 -6.09
N THR A 72 -16.75 -12.27 -7.32
CA THR A 72 -18.08 -12.02 -7.88
C THR A 72 -18.89 -13.31 -7.98
N GLN A 73 -18.27 -14.42 -8.40
CA GLN A 73 -18.89 -15.75 -8.41
C GLN A 73 -19.29 -16.16 -6.99
N ASN A 74 -18.36 -16.10 -6.03
CA ASN A 74 -18.64 -16.45 -4.64
C ASN A 74 -19.74 -15.57 -4.01
N TYR A 75 -19.81 -14.28 -4.35
CA TYR A 75 -20.89 -13.39 -3.91
C TYR A 75 -22.26 -13.83 -4.45
N ARG A 76 -22.33 -14.21 -5.74
CA ARG A 76 -23.55 -14.73 -6.35
C ARG A 76 -23.97 -16.04 -5.70
N ASP A 77 -23.04 -16.95 -5.46
CA ASP A 77 -23.31 -18.25 -4.83
C ASP A 77 -23.82 -18.07 -3.40
N LEU A 78 -23.22 -17.17 -2.62
CA LEU A 78 -23.71 -16.81 -1.28
C LEU A 78 -25.13 -16.23 -1.33
N HIS A 79 -25.39 -15.34 -2.28
CA HIS A 79 -26.72 -14.75 -2.44
C HIS A 79 -27.77 -15.80 -2.84
N ASP A 80 -27.42 -16.72 -3.74
CA ASP A 80 -28.30 -17.82 -4.14
C ASP A 80 -28.56 -18.78 -2.97
N HIS A 81 -27.53 -19.05 -2.16
CA HIS A 81 -27.66 -19.85 -0.94
C HIS A 81 -28.54 -19.18 0.12
N PHE A 82 -28.53 -17.85 0.25
CA PHE A 82 -29.48 -17.12 1.10
C PHE A 82 -30.90 -17.19 0.56
N ALA A 83 -31.11 -17.08 -0.76
CA ALA A 83 -32.44 -17.22 -1.35
C ALA A 83 -33.02 -18.62 -1.10
N GLN A 84 -32.21 -19.67 -1.29
CA GLN A 84 -32.59 -21.05 -1.01
C GLN A 84 -32.82 -21.32 0.49
N SER A 85 -31.94 -20.79 1.35
CA SER A 85 -32.07 -20.94 2.81
C SER A 85 -33.25 -20.17 3.36
N SER A 86 -33.52 -18.96 2.85
CA SER A 86 -34.72 -18.19 3.15
C SER A 86 -35.98 -19.00 2.82
N LEU A 87 -36.04 -19.61 1.64
CA LEU A 87 -37.19 -20.43 1.25
C LEU A 87 -37.35 -21.68 2.15
N LYS A 88 -36.23 -22.33 2.50
CA LYS A 88 -36.22 -23.50 3.39
C LYS A 88 -36.61 -23.14 4.83
N LEU A 89 -36.14 -22.00 5.34
CA LEU A 89 -36.36 -21.57 6.72
C LEU A 89 -37.70 -20.84 6.92
N ALA A 90 -38.23 -20.21 5.87
CA ALA A 90 -39.59 -19.68 5.83
C ALA A 90 -40.64 -20.77 5.58
N ASN A 91 -40.24 -22.01 5.29
CA ASN A 91 -41.19 -23.10 5.16
C ASN A 91 -41.87 -23.35 6.52
N THR A 92 -43.20 -23.30 6.51
CA THR A 92 -44.05 -23.29 7.71
C THR A 92 -43.95 -24.59 8.52
N ASP A 93 -43.48 -25.68 7.91
CA ASP A 93 -43.33 -26.97 8.58
C ASP A 93 -42.16 -27.00 9.58
N ILE A 94 -41.02 -26.38 9.24
CA ILE A 94 -39.84 -26.33 10.13
C ILE A 94 -40.05 -25.32 11.26
N SER A 95 -40.70 -24.19 10.98
CA SER A 95 -41.03 -23.21 12.01
C SER A 95 -42.03 -23.77 13.02
N ARG A 96 -42.97 -24.63 12.60
CA ARG A 96 -43.86 -25.37 13.51
C ARG A 96 -43.12 -26.38 14.37
N GLU A 97 -42.19 -27.16 13.80
CA GLU A 97 -41.38 -28.13 14.55
C GLU A 97 -40.49 -27.45 15.62
N PHE A 98 -39.89 -26.30 15.28
CA PHE A 98 -39.12 -25.50 16.22
C PHE A 98 -40.01 -24.86 17.31
N LEU A 99 -41.19 -24.34 16.96
CA LEU A 99 -42.15 -23.83 17.95
C LEU A 99 -42.63 -24.93 18.91
N GLU A 100 -42.87 -26.14 18.42
CA GLU A 100 -43.34 -27.27 19.21
C GLU A 100 -42.26 -27.78 20.17
N GLY A 101 -41.00 -27.82 19.72
CA GLY A 101 -39.83 -28.10 20.56
C GLY A 101 -39.60 -27.02 21.64
N ALA A 102 -39.76 -25.74 21.28
CA ALA A 102 -39.63 -24.62 22.22
C ALA A 102 -40.77 -24.57 23.25
N ALA A 103 -42.01 -24.84 22.84
CA ALA A 103 -43.16 -24.92 23.73
C ALA A 103 -43.01 -26.03 24.78
N LYS A 104 -42.32 -27.14 24.42
CA LYS A 104 -42.05 -28.25 25.33
C LYS A 104 -40.95 -27.94 26.36
N GLY A 105 -40.03 -27.01 26.07
CA GLY A 105 -38.95 -26.59 26.97
C GLY A 105 -39.33 -25.53 28.01
N ILE A 106 -40.41 -24.77 27.78
CA ILE A 106 -40.80 -23.63 28.64
C ILE A 106 -41.64 -24.06 29.87
N GLN A 107 -42.20 -25.26 29.90
CA GLN A 107 -43.11 -25.68 31.00
C GLN A 107 -42.42 -26.08 32.32
N THR A 108 -41.09 -25.97 32.46
CA THR A 108 -40.37 -26.41 33.67
C THR A 108 -39.45 -25.33 34.24
N LYS A 109 -40.02 -24.23 34.77
CA LYS A 109 -39.52 -23.53 35.99
C LYS A 109 -40.38 -22.31 36.30
N GLY A 110 -41.11 -22.37 37.42
CA GLY A 110 -41.85 -21.25 38.00
C GLY A 110 -41.08 -20.56 39.13
N SER A 111 -41.43 -19.27 39.35
CA SER A 111 -41.37 -18.42 40.57
C SER A 111 -40.02 -18.29 41.31
N GLU A 112 -39.50 -17.10 41.69
CA GLU A 112 -40.07 -16.10 42.62
C GLU A 112 -39.49 -14.65 42.41
N GLN A 113 -40.39 -13.66 42.54
CA GLN A 113 -40.27 -12.31 43.13
C GLN A 113 -39.28 -11.22 42.62
N ALA A 114 -39.91 -10.20 42.00
CA ALA A 114 -39.83 -8.76 42.28
C ALA A 114 -38.71 -7.87 41.68
N SER A 115 -39.02 -7.37 40.47
CA SER A 115 -38.88 -5.97 40.01
C SER A 115 -37.48 -5.34 39.89
N THR A 116 -36.85 -5.56 38.74
CA THR A 116 -36.53 -4.46 37.82
C THR A 116 -36.74 -4.98 36.40
N LEU A 117 -37.51 -4.25 35.59
CA LEU A 117 -37.87 -4.61 34.23
C LEU A 117 -36.62 -4.66 33.34
N ALA A 118 -36.04 -5.85 33.14
CA ALA A 118 -35.09 -6.14 32.07
C ALA A 118 -34.99 -7.66 31.90
N ASP A 119 -35.43 -8.14 30.74
CA ASP A 119 -35.23 -9.52 30.26
C ASP A 119 -33.72 -9.90 30.35
N PRO A 120 -33.34 -11.01 31.03
CA PRO A 120 -31.94 -11.41 31.17
C PRO A 120 -31.33 -12.03 29.90
N GLY A 121 -32.06 -12.06 28.78
CA GLY A 121 -31.60 -12.57 27.48
C GLY A 121 -31.19 -11.48 26.48
N VAL A 122 -31.69 -10.26 26.63
CA VAL A 122 -31.32 -9.13 25.75
C VAL A 122 -30.21 -8.31 26.40
N MET A 123 -29.01 -8.87 26.39
CA MET A 123 -27.80 -8.07 26.54
C MET A 123 -27.66 -7.14 25.34
N PRO A 124 -27.33 -5.84 25.53
CA PRO A 124 -27.04 -4.94 24.40
C PRO A 124 -25.94 -5.56 23.54
N PRO A 125 -25.94 -5.30 22.21
CA PRO A 125 -24.96 -5.87 21.30
C PRO A 125 -23.56 -5.75 21.88
N LYS A 126 -22.87 -6.89 21.99
CA LYS A 126 -21.49 -6.97 22.43
C LYS A 126 -20.68 -5.98 21.59
N ASP A 127 -20.20 -4.91 22.21
CA ASP A 127 -19.32 -3.94 21.57
C ASP A 127 -18.06 -4.71 21.13
N TRP A 128 -17.95 -4.96 19.82
CA TRP A 128 -17.04 -5.95 19.24
C TRP A 128 -15.63 -5.40 18.99
N SER A 129 -15.27 -4.28 19.62
CA SER A 129 -13.90 -3.82 19.69
C SER A 129 -13.44 -3.78 21.15
N PRO A 130 -12.61 -4.73 21.60
CA PRO A 130 -12.07 -4.72 22.97
C PRO A 130 -11.20 -3.48 23.25
N ASN A 131 -10.76 -2.80 22.20
CA ASN A 131 -10.05 -1.53 22.27
C ASN A 131 -10.94 -0.42 21.72
N LYS A 132 -10.92 0.77 22.32
CA LYS A 132 -11.49 1.96 21.67
C LYS A 132 -10.85 2.04 20.28
N GLY A 133 -11.68 2.01 19.22
CA GLY A 133 -11.21 1.82 17.85
C GLY A 133 -10.14 2.82 17.44
N THR A 134 -9.61 2.69 16.23
CA THR A 134 -8.51 3.52 15.68
C THR A 134 -8.78 5.03 15.63
N LEU A 135 -9.97 5.47 16.07
CA LEU A 135 -10.42 6.85 16.17
C LEU A 135 -10.44 7.39 17.61
N SER A 136 -9.96 6.64 18.61
CA SER A 136 -9.82 7.20 19.96
C SER A 136 -8.69 8.23 20.00
N GLU A 137 -8.90 9.32 20.72
CA GLU A 137 -7.91 10.42 20.87
C GLU A 137 -6.54 9.96 21.41
N SER A 138 -6.50 8.82 22.11
CA SER A 138 -5.28 8.19 22.62
C SER A 138 -4.64 7.17 21.67
N PHE A 139 -5.19 6.95 20.47
CA PHE A 139 -4.64 6.00 19.52
C PHE A 139 -3.35 6.57 18.90
N GLY A 140 -2.21 5.96 19.22
CA GLY A 140 -0.90 6.35 18.67
C GLY A 140 -0.15 7.42 19.47
N LEU A 141 -0.67 7.86 20.61
CA LEU A 141 0.08 8.71 21.54
C LEU A 141 0.82 7.82 22.54
N LYS A 142 2.16 7.96 22.61
CA LYS A 142 2.92 7.45 23.75
C LYS A 142 2.58 8.35 24.94
N GLU A 143 2.01 7.78 25.99
CA GLU A 143 1.82 8.46 27.28
C GLU A 143 3.21 8.74 27.90
N GLU A 144 3.87 9.79 27.45
CA GLU A 144 5.08 10.36 28.09
C GLU A 144 4.86 11.84 28.45
N GLU A 145 3.63 12.19 28.86
CA GLU A 145 3.30 13.58 29.25
C GLU A 145 2.63 13.71 30.62
N ASP A 146 2.55 12.64 31.41
CA ASP A 146 2.13 12.72 32.83
C ASP A 146 3.30 12.75 33.83
N ASP A 147 4.51 12.32 33.44
CA ASP A 147 5.69 12.36 34.32
C ASP A 147 6.38 13.74 34.38
N LEU A 148 6.17 14.61 33.38
CA LEU A 148 6.81 15.93 33.32
C LEU A 148 6.05 17.04 34.04
N LEU A 149 4.74 16.87 34.27
CA LEU A 149 3.92 17.86 34.99
C LEU A 149 3.96 17.68 36.52
N MET A 150 4.38 16.52 37.01
CA MET A 150 4.54 16.25 38.45
C MET A 150 5.90 16.71 39.01
N ALA A 151 6.94 16.83 38.17
CA ALA A 151 8.30 17.19 38.60
C ALA A 151 8.52 18.70 38.85
N THR A 152 7.67 19.59 38.31
CA THR A 152 7.87 21.04 38.38
C THR A 152 7.22 21.71 39.62
N VAL A 153 6.36 21.00 40.36
CA VAL A 153 5.64 21.57 41.52
C VAL A 153 6.39 21.43 42.86
N HIS A 154 7.40 20.55 42.98
CA HIS A 154 8.08 20.29 44.26
C HIS A 154 9.45 21.00 44.48
N GLY A 155 9.87 21.88 43.57
CA GLY A 155 11.20 22.53 43.62
C GLY A 155 11.24 23.94 44.23
N ARG A 156 10.19 24.41 44.92
CA ARG A 156 10.10 25.80 45.40
C ARG A 156 9.87 25.92 46.90
N GLN A 157 10.63 25.20 47.73
CA GLN A 157 10.84 25.53 49.14
C GLN A 157 12.20 25.03 49.64
N THR A 158 13.23 25.88 49.55
CA THR A 158 14.31 26.04 50.54
C THR A 158 15.08 27.33 50.24
N GLN A 159 14.62 28.44 50.81
CA GLN A 159 15.50 29.50 51.30
C GLN A 159 14.95 29.98 52.64
#